data_AF-A0A954WEP8-F1
#
_entry.id   AF-A0A954WEP8-F1
#
_cell.length_a   1.000
_cell.length_b   1.000
_cell.length_c   1.000
_cell.angle_alpha   90.00
_cell.angle_beta   90.00
_cell.angle_gamma   90.00
#
_symmetry.space_group_name_H-M   'P 1'
#
loop_
_entity.id
_entity.type
_entity.pdbx_description
1 polymer ?
#
loop_
_entity_poly.entity_id
_entity_poly.type
_entity_poly.pdbx_seq_one_letter_code
_entity_poly.pdbx_strand_id
1 'polypeptide(L)'
;HRSTGAAATVACMEVPIREASSFGVVGVDSSHRVIEFQEKPARPKSLPYDQRRALVSMGVYVFNAEALSDMLRRDHENPNSTHDFGTDVLPRMLTEAPVYAYQFGGAAGRVSVDRYWRDVGTIDSFYQANMELLHARPPMNLYQKDWPIRTFERRSPPARTAPGPNGSDAQLFNSILSSGVVVSGGIVRNSVLSPHVRVDEGAVVIDSVLFDDVRIGEGARVKNCIIDKGVYVPPGTNIGFDRYEDQQRFTVSENGVTVVPKDYRFDSEFDESAEPPKLSLNRQVG
;
A
#
# COMPACT_ATOMS: atom_id res chain seq x y z
N HIS A 1 5.19 -17.52 -22.53
CA HIS A 1 4.52 -16.77 -23.61
C HIS A 1 4.98 -17.23 -25.00
N ARG A 2 6.15 -16.80 -25.51
CA ARG A 2 6.62 -17.19 -26.86
C ARG A 2 6.80 -18.69 -27.04
N SER A 3 7.43 -19.37 -26.09
CA SER A 3 7.66 -20.83 -26.13
C SER A 3 6.37 -21.65 -26.14
N THR A 4 5.30 -21.12 -25.56
CA THR A 4 4.00 -21.79 -25.45
C THR A 4 3.03 -21.40 -26.57
N GLY A 5 3.43 -20.51 -27.49
CA GLY A 5 2.56 -19.99 -28.54
C GLY A 5 1.29 -19.32 -27.99
N ALA A 6 1.34 -18.79 -26.77
CA ALA A 6 0.16 -18.31 -26.07
C ALA A 6 -0.38 -17.02 -26.70
N ALA A 7 -1.70 -16.88 -26.77
CA ALA A 7 -2.34 -15.61 -27.08
C ALA A 7 -2.23 -14.64 -25.90
N ALA A 8 -2.33 -15.18 -24.67
CA ALA A 8 -2.09 -14.43 -23.43
C ALA A 8 -1.32 -15.27 -22.41
N THR A 9 -0.53 -14.60 -21.58
CA THR A 9 0.10 -15.18 -20.40
C THR A 9 -0.21 -14.32 -19.19
N VAL A 10 -0.80 -14.92 -18.16
CA VAL A 10 -1.18 -14.25 -16.90
C VAL A 10 -0.11 -14.54 -15.86
N ALA A 11 0.51 -13.53 -15.27
CA ALA A 11 1.38 -13.74 -14.12
C ALA A 11 0.52 -14.04 -12.88
N CYS A 12 0.80 -15.16 -12.23
CA CYS A 12 0.04 -15.65 -11.09
C CYS A 12 0.94 -15.92 -9.89
N MET A 13 0.37 -15.83 -8.69
CA MET A 13 1.03 -16.16 -7.43
C MET A 13 0.11 -16.98 -6.55
N GLU A 14 0.68 -17.83 -5.71
CA GLU A 14 -0.09 -18.52 -4.68
C GLU A 14 -0.25 -17.62 -3.45
N VAL A 15 -1.47 -17.49 -2.97
CA VAL A 15 -1.80 -16.74 -1.74
C VAL A 15 -2.65 -17.60 -0.79
N PRO A 16 -2.66 -17.30 0.52
CA PRO A 16 -3.61 -17.91 1.45
C PRO A 16 -5.05 -17.76 0.95
N ILE A 17 -5.85 -18.82 1.05
CA ILE A 17 -7.22 -18.85 0.50
C ILE A 17 -8.13 -17.74 1.05
N ARG A 18 -7.88 -17.32 2.30
CA ARG A 18 -8.61 -16.24 2.99
C ARG A 18 -8.39 -14.85 2.38
N GLU A 19 -7.29 -14.66 1.65
CA GLU A 19 -6.94 -13.39 0.98
C GLU A 19 -7.37 -13.41 -0.50
N ALA A 20 -7.70 -14.59 -1.05
CA ALA A 20 -7.91 -14.80 -2.48
C ALA A 20 -9.16 -14.10 -3.06
N SER A 21 -10.15 -13.76 -2.22
CA SER A 21 -11.40 -13.10 -2.68
C SER A 21 -11.18 -11.66 -3.16
N SER A 22 -10.05 -11.05 -2.84
CA SER A 22 -9.69 -9.71 -3.30
C SER A 22 -9.05 -9.71 -4.71
N PHE A 23 -8.83 -10.88 -5.30
CA PHE A 23 -8.08 -11.05 -6.55
C PHE A 23 -8.85 -11.86 -7.61
N GLY A 24 -8.37 -11.81 -8.85
CA GLY A 24 -8.77 -12.76 -9.88
C GLY A 24 -8.20 -14.16 -9.61
N VAL A 25 -9.05 -15.14 -9.31
CA VAL A 25 -8.65 -16.53 -9.03
C VAL A 25 -8.51 -17.30 -10.34
N VAL A 26 -7.40 -18.00 -10.49
CA VAL A 26 -7.01 -18.68 -11.74
C VAL A 26 -7.00 -20.19 -11.55
N GLY A 27 -7.80 -20.90 -12.33
CA GLY A 27 -7.74 -22.35 -12.45
C GLY A 27 -6.86 -22.76 -13.62
N VAL A 28 -5.92 -23.69 -13.39
CA VAL A 28 -4.99 -24.19 -14.41
C VAL A 28 -5.01 -25.71 -14.52
N ASP A 29 -4.68 -26.23 -15.71
CA ASP A 29 -4.40 -27.65 -15.92
C ASP A 29 -2.93 -28.03 -15.63
N SER A 30 -2.55 -29.28 -15.89
CA SER A 30 -1.20 -29.79 -15.66
C SER A 30 -0.12 -29.16 -16.55
N SER A 31 -0.49 -28.49 -17.64
CA SER A 31 0.41 -27.77 -18.53
C SER A 31 0.44 -26.26 -18.23
N HIS A 32 -0.13 -25.85 -17.09
CA HIS A 32 -0.36 -24.45 -16.71
C HIS A 32 -1.23 -23.67 -17.72
N ARG A 33 -2.03 -24.35 -18.55
CA ARG A 33 -3.03 -23.67 -19.36
C ARG A 33 -4.15 -23.19 -18.43
N VAL A 34 -4.55 -21.94 -18.58
CA VAL A 34 -5.67 -21.39 -17.82
C VAL A 34 -6.95 -21.98 -18.39
N ILE A 35 -7.71 -22.66 -17.52
CA ILE A 35 -8.99 -23.29 -17.85
C ILE A 35 -10.17 -22.54 -17.22
N GLU A 36 -9.88 -21.69 -16.22
CA GLU A 36 -10.90 -20.97 -15.47
C GLU A 36 -10.29 -19.68 -14.91
N PHE A 37 -11.07 -18.60 -14.94
CA PHE A 37 -10.73 -17.33 -14.33
C PHE A 37 -11.98 -16.77 -13.67
N GLN A 38 -11.88 -16.38 -12.41
CA GLN A 38 -12.98 -15.77 -11.65
C GLN A 38 -12.48 -14.47 -11.04
N GLU A 39 -13.04 -13.34 -11.44
CA GLU A 39 -12.69 -12.03 -10.86
C GLU A 39 -13.33 -11.87 -9.48
N LYS A 40 -12.51 -11.69 -8.44
CA LYS A 40 -12.91 -11.42 -7.04
C LYS A 40 -14.06 -12.29 -6.53
N PRO A 41 -13.94 -13.62 -6.58
CA PRO A 41 -15.03 -14.51 -6.21
C PRO A 41 -15.27 -14.47 -4.70
N ALA A 42 -16.54 -14.42 -4.28
CA ALA A 42 -16.92 -14.52 -2.87
C ALA A 42 -16.50 -15.85 -2.23
N ARG A 43 -16.33 -16.91 -3.03
CA ARG A 43 -15.83 -18.22 -2.61
C ARG A 43 -14.67 -18.64 -3.53
N PRO A 44 -13.44 -18.24 -3.21
CA PRO A 44 -12.26 -18.58 -4.01
C PRO A 44 -12.08 -20.10 -4.12
N LYS A 45 -11.76 -20.56 -5.32
CA LYS A 45 -11.36 -21.95 -5.56
C LYS A 45 -9.93 -22.17 -5.11
N SER A 46 -9.70 -23.21 -4.33
CA SER A 46 -8.37 -23.58 -3.87
C SER A 46 -7.57 -24.35 -4.91
N LEU A 47 -6.26 -24.45 -4.70
CA LEU A 47 -5.38 -25.28 -5.50
C LEU A 47 -5.75 -26.77 -5.33
N PRO A 48 -5.69 -27.58 -6.40
CA PRO A 48 -5.99 -29.02 -6.31
C PRO A 48 -5.11 -29.79 -5.30
N TYR A 49 -3.90 -29.30 -5.04
CA TYR A 49 -2.90 -29.94 -4.18
C TYR A 49 -2.69 -29.25 -2.82
N ASP A 50 -3.26 -28.06 -2.60
CA ASP A 50 -3.25 -27.38 -1.28
C ASP A 50 -4.52 -26.56 -1.09
N GLN A 51 -5.45 -27.09 -0.29
CA GLN A 51 -6.74 -26.44 -0.03
C GLN A 51 -6.63 -25.12 0.75
N ARG A 52 -5.47 -24.81 1.33
CA ARG A 52 -5.25 -23.58 2.11
C ARG A 52 -4.79 -22.42 1.24
N ARG A 53 -4.58 -22.65 -0.06
CA ARG A 53 -4.06 -21.67 -1.00
C ARG A 53 -4.91 -21.61 -2.26
N ALA A 54 -4.87 -20.47 -2.92
CA ALA A 54 -5.38 -20.28 -4.27
C ALA A 54 -4.30 -19.70 -5.17
N LEU A 55 -4.40 -19.99 -6.47
CA LEU A 55 -3.63 -19.28 -7.48
C LEU A 55 -4.39 -18.02 -7.88
N VAL A 56 -3.76 -16.87 -7.76
CA VAL A 56 -4.37 -15.58 -8.10
C VAL A 56 -3.57 -14.84 -9.16
N SER A 57 -4.26 -14.08 -10.00
CA SER A 57 -3.67 -13.15 -10.96
C SER A 57 -3.02 -11.99 -10.22
N MET A 58 -1.82 -11.62 -10.65
CA MET A 58 -1.11 -10.43 -10.17
C MET A 58 -1.51 -9.16 -10.93
N GLY A 59 -2.46 -9.24 -11.87
CA GLY A 59 -2.84 -8.14 -12.76
C GLY A 59 -1.79 -7.82 -13.84
N VAL A 60 -0.83 -8.71 -14.07
CA VAL A 60 0.20 -8.56 -15.09
C VAL A 60 -0.04 -9.56 -16.21
N TYR A 61 -0.22 -9.04 -17.41
CA TYR A 61 -0.57 -9.82 -18.59
C TYR A 61 0.43 -9.57 -19.72
N VAL A 62 0.79 -10.64 -20.45
CA VAL A 62 1.57 -10.55 -21.69
C VAL A 62 0.72 -11.11 -22.82
N PHE A 63 0.45 -10.30 -23.83
CA PHE A 63 -0.38 -10.68 -24.96
C PHE A 63 0.41 -10.76 -26.26
N ASN A 64 -0.05 -11.62 -27.15
CA ASN A 64 0.17 -11.42 -28.58
C ASN A 64 -0.66 -10.19 -29.01
N ALA A 65 -0.02 -9.22 -29.66
CA ALA A 65 -0.63 -7.92 -29.96
C ALA A 65 -1.82 -8.00 -30.93
N GLU A 66 -1.75 -8.89 -31.92
CA GLU A 66 -2.84 -9.11 -32.89
C GLU A 66 -4.03 -9.76 -32.20
N ALA A 67 -3.78 -10.83 -31.43
CA ALA A 67 -4.82 -11.53 -30.67
C ALA A 67 -5.55 -10.60 -29.68
N LEU A 68 -4.80 -9.72 -28.98
CA LEU A 68 -5.39 -8.72 -28.09
C LEU A 68 -6.23 -7.71 -28.87
N SER A 69 -5.70 -7.18 -29.98
CA SER A 69 -6.37 -6.16 -30.78
C SER A 69 -7.69 -6.67 -31.37
N ASP A 70 -7.69 -7.91 -31.87
CA ASP A 70 -8.90 -8.56 -32.38
C ASP A 70 -9.90 -8.89 -31.28
N MET A 71 -9.44 -9.25 -30.09
CA MET A 71 -10.33 -9.44 -28.95
C MET A 71 -10.98 -8.13 -28.50
N LEU A 72 -10.21 -7.05 -28.38
CA LEU A 72 -10.72 -5.74 -27.97
C LEU A 72 -11.70 -5.15 -28.97
N ARG A 73 -11.46 -5.32 -30.28
CA ARG A 73 -12.42 -4.88 -31.32
C ARG A 73 -13.75 -5.61 -31.20
N ARG A 74 -13.70 -6.94 -31.01
CA ARG A 74 -14.90 -7.77 -30.86
C ARG A 74 -15.61 -7.57 -29.53
N ASP A 75 -14.88 -7.16 -28.48
CA ASP A 75 -15.47 -6.75 -27.21
C ASP A 75 -16.17 -5.40 -27.33
N HIS A 76 -15.55 -4.43 -28.00
CA HIS A 76 -16.16 -3.13 -28.27
C HIS A 76 -17.47 -3.23 -29.07
N GLU A 77 -17.55 -4.18 -30.02
CA GLU A 77 -18.75 -4.44 -30.80
C GLU A 77 -19.84 -5.23 -30.04
N ASN A 78 -19.54 -5.76 -28.84
CA ASN A 78 -20.48 -6.54 -28.05
C ASN A 78 -21.28 -5.64 -27.09
N PRO A 79 -22.59 -5.41 -27.34
CA PRO A 79 -23.41 -4.53 -26.50
C PRO A 79 -23.68 -5.08 -25.09
N ASN A 80 -23.38 -6.36 -24.84
CA ASN A 80 -23.57 -7.01 -23.54
C ASN A 80 -22.28 -7.03 -22.69
N SER A 81 -21.16 -6.54 -23.23
CA SER A 81 -19.89 -6.49 -22.51
C SER A 81 -19.90 -5.36 -21.48
N THR A 82 -19.23 -5.58 -20.34
CA THR A 82 -18.92 -4.49 -19.39
C THR A 82 -17.61 -3.77 -19.74
N HIS A 83 -16.94 -4.20 -20.81
CA HIS A 83 -15.64 -3.72 -21.27
C HIS A 83 -14.54 -3.84 -20.22
N ASP A 84 -14.61 -4.89 -19.40
CA ASP A 84 -13.61 -5.20 -18.37
C ASP A 84 -12.71 -6.37 -18.77
N PHE A 85 -11.42 -6.29 -18.41
CA PHE A 85 -10.47 -7.35 -18.75
C PHE A 85 -10.73 -8.66 -18.03
N GLY A 86 -11.04 -8.60 -16.72
CA GLY A 86 -11.23 -9.78 -15.88
C GLY A 86 -12.58 -10.45 -16.11
N THR A 87 -13.60 -9.67 -16.42
CA THR A 87 -14.99 -10.12 -16.53
C THR A 87 -15.39 -10.51 -17.95
N ASP A 88 -14.89 -9.79 -18.97
CA ASP A 88 -15.31 -9.99 -20.37
C ASP A 88 -14.17 -10.55 -21.24
N VAL A 89 -13.05 -9.82 -21.34
CA VAL A 89 -11.99 -10.09 -22.33
C VAL A 89 -11.26 -11.40 -22.04
N LEU A 90 -10.79 -11.61 -20.81
CA LEU A 90 -10.04 -12.81 -20.45
C LEU A 90 -10.92 -14.06 -20.51
N PRO A 91 -12.11 -14.13 -19.88
CA PRO A 91 -12.97 -15.30 -19.96
C PRO A 91 -13.32 -15.70 -21.39
N ARG A 92 -13.57 -14.73 -22.28
CA ARG A 92 -13.76 -15.00 -23.72
C ARG A 92 -12.48 -15.52 -24.39
N MET A 93 -11.32 -14.94 -24.07
CA MET A 93 -10.05 -15.42 -24.62
C MET A 93 -9.71 -16.85 -24.19
N LEU A 94 -10.10 -17.27 -22.97
CA LEU A 94 -9.88 -18.64 -22.49
C LEU A 94 -10.56 -19.70 -23.36
N THR A 95 -11.73 -19.38 -23.92
CA THR A 95 -12.51 -20.32 -24.75
C THR A 95 -12.05 -20.32 -26.21
N GLU A 96 -11.49 -19.22 -26.70
CA GLU A 96 -11.13 -19.03 -28.11
C GLU A 96 -9.64 -19.21 -28.40
N ALA A 97 -8.77 -19.03 -27.42
CA ALA A 97 -7.33 -18.94 -27.62
C ALA A 97 -6.50 -19.56 -26.47
N PRO A 98 -5.24 -19.97 -26.72
CA PRO A 98 -4.40 -20.52 -25.67
C PRO A 98 -3.94 -19.43 -24.69
N VAL A 99 -4.40 -19.52 -23.44
CA VAL A 99 -3.96 -18.67 -22.33
C VAL A 99 -3.23 -19.53 -21.30
N TYR A 100 -2.09 -19.04 -20.82
CA TYR A 100 -1.24 -19.77 -19.87
C TYR A 100 -0.95 -18.95 -18.62
N ALA A 101 -0.83 -19.62 -17.48
CA ALA A 101 -0.35 -19.01 -16.26
C ALA A 101 1.19 -19.05 -16.21
N TYR A 102 1.80 -17.94 -15.81
CA TYR A 102 3.20 -17.86 -15.43
C TYR A 102 3.26 -17.78 -13.90
N GLN A 103 3.85 -18.79 -13.27
CA GLN A 103 3.97 -18.82 -11.81
C GLN A 103 5.13 -17.92 -11.35
N PHE A 104 4.79 -16.78 -10.75
CA PHE A 104 5.74 -15.91 -10.06
C PHE A 104 6.24 -16.59 -8.79
N GLY A 105 7.50 -16.34 -8.43
CA GLY A 105 8.16 -17.01 -7.30
C GLY A 105 9.02 -18.23 -7.66
N GLY A 106 9.09 -18.58 -8.96
CA GLY A 106 9.97 -19.63 -9.48
C GLY A 106 11.45 -19.21 -9.51
N ALA A 107 12.29 -20.11 -10.05
CA ALA A 107 13.74 -19.88 -10.20
C ALA A 107 14.12 -19.06 -11.46
N ALA A 108 13.16 -18.87 -12.38
CA ALA A 108 13.38 -18.18 -13.62
C ALA A 108 13.00 -16.70 -13.51
N GLY A 109 13.81 -15.81 -14.08
CA GLY A 109 13.55 -14.37 -14.11
C GLY A 109 14.08 -13.65 -12.87
N ARG A 110 14.66 -12.46 -13.09
CA ARG A 110 15.38 -11.73 -12.04
C ARG A 110 14.52 -11.39 -10.83
N VAL A 111 13.32 -10.86 -11.04
CA VAL A 111 12.44 -10.43 -9.93
C VAL A 111 11.61 -11.57 -9.35
N SER A 112 11.46 -12.68 -10.07
CA SER A 112 10.66 -13.81 -9.60
C SER A 112 11.30 -14.54 -8.43
N VAL A 113 12.63 -14.58 -8.36
CA VAL A 113 13.34 -15.22 -7.24
C VAL A 113 13.17 -14.46 -5.93
N ASP A 114 12.91 -13.15 -5.98
CA ASP A 114 12.71 -12.32 -4.80
C ASP A 114 11.40 -12.65 -4.09
N ARG A 115 10.42 -13.23 -4.81
CA ARG A 115 9.11 -13.66 -4.28
C ARG A 115 8.36 -12.54 -3.55
N TYR A 116 8.70 -11.29 -3.83
CA TYR A 116 8.08 -10.14 -3.21
C TYR A 116 7.02 -9.55 -4.12
N TRP A 117 5.78 -9.62 -3.65
CA TRP A 117 4.64 -8.93 -4.23
C TRP A 117 3.68 -8.57 -3.09
N ARG A 118 3.13 -7.36 -3.17
CA ARG A 118 2.15 -6.82 -2.23
C ARG A 118 1.10 -6.10 -3.04
N ASP A 119 -0.16 -6.51 -2.91
CA ASP A 119 -1.28 -5.68 -3.31
C ASP A 119 -1.60 -4.74 -2.16
N VAL A 120 -1.40 -3.45 -2.40
CA VAL A 120 -1.44 -2.42 -1.38
C VAL A 120 -2.84 -1.81 -1.31
N GLY A 121 -3.85 -2.68 -1.25
CA GLY A 121 -5.28 -2.34 -1.39
C GLY A 121 -5.98 -1.89 -0.10
N THR A 122 -5.37 -2.11 1.07
CA THR A 122 -5.91 -1.71 2.38
C THR A 122 -4.89 -0.87 3.17
N ILE A 123 -5.38 -0.08 4.14
CA ILE A 123 -4.54 0.71 5.05
C ILE A 123 -3.50 -0.20 5.74
N ASP A 124 -3.93 -1.35 6.23
CA ASP A 124 -3.04 -2.30 6.92
C ASP A 124 -1.98 -2.89 5.98
N SER A 125 -2.36 -3.24 4.74
CA SER A 125 -1.40 -3.74 3.75
C SER A 125 -0.37 -2.67 3.35
N PHE A 126 -0.80 -1.41 3.22
CA PHE A 126 0.07 -0.26 2.97
C PHE A 126 1.06 -0.04 4.10
N TYR A 127 0.55 0.03 5.33
CA TYR A 127 1.36 0.19 6.51
C TYR A 127 2.39 -0.95 6.60
N GLN A 128 1.92 -2.19 6.55
CA GLN A 128 2.78 -3.37 6.69
C GLN A 128 3.88 -3.42 5.61
N ALA A 129 3.57 -3.11 4.36
CA ALA A 129 4.57 -3.09 3.28
C ALA A 129 5.69 -2.07 3.53
N ASN A 130 5.38 -0.92 4.16
CA ASN A 130 6.39 0.05 4.57
C ASN A 130 7.19 -0.44 5.79
N MET A 131 6.51 -0.97 6.80
CA MET A 131 7.15 -1.45 8.03
C MET A 131 8.07 -2.65 7.79
N GLU A 132 7.74 -3.53 6.84
CA GLU A 132 8.57 -4.67 6.43
C GLU A 132 9.97 -4.25 5.94
N LEU A 133 10.14 -3.01 5.45
CA LEU A 133 11.44 -2.44 5.06
C LEU A 133 12.40 -2.26 6.24
N LEU A 134 11.87 -2.18 7.45
CA LEU A 134 12.63 -2.02 8.69
C LEU A 134 13.06 -3.35 9.30
N HIS A 135 12.70 -4.49 8.69
CA HIS A 135 13.24 -5.78 9.13
C HIS A 135 14.75 -5.84 8.88
N ALA A 136 15.49 -6.54 9.75
CA ALA A 136 16.93 -6.74 9.59
C ALA A 136 17.30 -7.40 8.24
N ARG A 137 16.37 -8.19 7.68
CA ARG A 137 16.41 -8.70 6.30
C ARG A 137 15.04 -8.42 5.69
N PRO A 138 14.87 -7.28 5.01
CA PRO A 138 13.57 -6.93 4.44
C PRO A 138 13.25 -7.87 3.27
N PRO A 139 11.97 -8.25 3.10
CA PRO A 139 11.57 -9.11 1.99
C PRO A 139 11.72 -8.40 0.64
N MET A 140 11.70 -7.06 0.62
CA MET A 140 12.10 -6.23 -0.52
C MET A 140 13.42 -5.51 -0.21
N ASN A 141 14.45 -5.78 -1.00
CA ASN A 141 15.74 -5.13 -0.84
C ASN A 141 15.85 -3.85 -1.70
N LEU A 142 15.66 -2.69 -1.08
CA LEU A 142 15.82 -1.39 -1.75
C LEU A 142 17.27 -1.05 -2.15
N TYR A 143 18.27 -1.78 -1.61
CA TYR A 143 19.69 -1.54 -1.87
C TYR A 143 20.26 -2.44 -2.99
N GLN A 144 19.40 -3.13 -3.74
CA GLN A 144 19.80 -3.95 -4.86
C GLN A 144 20.33 -3.10 -6.03
N LYS A 145 21.46 -3.50 -6.61
CA LYS A 145 22.14 -2.76 -7.69
C LYS A 145 21.77 -3.24 -9.08
N ASP A 146 21.34 -4.48 -9.20
CA ASP A 146 21.02 -5.17 -10.44
C ASP A 146 19.56 -5.01 -10.87
N TRP A 147 18.71 -4.44 -9.99
CA TRP A 147 17.34 -4.06 -10.31
C TRP A 147 16.93 -2.75 -9.60
N PRO A 148 17.54 -1.60 -9.98
CA PRO A 148 17.30 -0.33 -9.32
C PRO A 148 15.87 0.18 -9.56
N ILE A 149 15.25 0.74 -8.52
CA ILE A 149 13.95 1.42 -8.62
C ILE A 149 14.19 2.88 -8.95
N ARG A 150 13.76 3.31 -10.14
CA ARG A 150 13.86 4.72 -10.55
C ARG A 150 12.66 5.50 -10.00
N THR A 151 12.93 6.64 -9.38
CA THR A 151 11.90 7.58 -8.92
C THR A 151 12.37 9.03 -9.13
N PHE A 152 11.52 10.00 -8.82
CA PHE A 152 11.91 11.40 -8.75
C PHE A 152 12.84 11.65 -7.55
N GLU A 153 14.02 12.19 -7.82
CA GLU A 153 14.98 12.56 -6.77
C GLU A 153 14.86 14.06 -6.46
N ARG A 154 14.26 14.38 -5.30
CA ARG A 154 14.14 15.75 -4.81
C ARG A 154 15.52 16.25 -4.37
N ARG A 155 15.90 17.47 -4.79
CA ARG A 155 17.10 18.14 -4.24
C ARG A 155 16.80 18.61 -2.81
N SER A 156 17.15 17.77 -1.84
CA SER A 156 16.98 18.04 -0.42
C SER A 156 18.33 17.95 0.30
N PRO A 157 18.52 18.70 1.40
CA PRO A 157 19.74 18.57 2.21
C PRO A 157 19.83 17.17 2.83
N PRO A 158 21.00 16.75 3.35
CA PRO A 158 21.10 15.52 4.12
C PRO A 158 20.14 15.53 5.32
N ALA A 159 19.67 14.34 5.72
CA ALA A 159 19.02 14.18 7.01
C ALA A 159 20.01 14.55 8.13
N ARG A 160 19.53 15.19 9.19
CA ARG A 160 20.38 15.55 10.34
C ARG A 160 19.66 15.41 11.67
N THR A 161 20.44 15.16 12.71
CA THR A 161 20.02 15.29 14.09
C THR A 161 20.52 16.62 14.66
N ALA A 162 19.84 17.13 15.68
CA ALA A 162 20.29 18.27 16.47
C ALA A 162 19.86 18.08 17.93
N PRO A 163 20.55 18.75 18.88
CA PRO A 163 20.01 18.93 20.21
C PRO A 163 18.69 19.71 20.15
N GLY A 164 17.76 19.36 21.04
CA GLY A 164 16.57 20.16 21.28
C GLY A 164 16.90 21.48 21.99
N PRO A 165 15.95 22.44 22.04
CA PRO A 165 16.12 23.69 22.78
C PRO A 165 16.59 23.53 24.23
N ASN A 166 16.20 22.46 24.92
CA ASN A 166 16.59 22.17 26.30
C ASN A 166 17.83 21.24 26.41
N GLY A 167 18.51 20.98 25.28
CA GLY A 167 19.73 20.19 25.24
C GLY A 167 19.52 18.68 25.11
N SER A 168 18.30 18.21 24.87
CA SER A 168 18.05 16.77 24.66
C SER A 168 18.62 16.30 23.33
N ASP A 169 19.32 15.17 23.33
CA ASP A 169 19.82 14.55 22.09
C ASP A 169 18.71 13.80 21.35
N ALA A 170 18.76 13.84 20.01
CA ALA A 170 17.90 13.02 19.17
C ALA A 170 18.27 11.54 19.26
N GLN A 171 17.27 10.66 19.35
CA GLN A 171 17.48 9.21 19.43
C GLN A 171 16.76 8.49 18.28
N LEU A 172 17.51 7.66 17.54
CA LEU A 172 17.02 6.96 16.35
C LEU A 172 17.25 5.46 16.48
N PHE A 173 16.19 4.67 16.35
CA PHE A 173 16.26 3.22 16.49
C PHE A 173 15.52 2.53 15.36
N ASN A 174 16.22 1.71 14.54
CA ASN A 174 15.62 0.91 13.47
C ASN A 174 14.68 1.69 12.53
N SER A 175 15.13 2.82 11.97
CA SER A 175 14.26 3.71 11.19
C SER A 175 14.90 4.07 9.85
N ILE A 176 14.06 4.30 8.84
CA ILE A 176 14.48 4.85 7.55
C ILE A 176 14.19 6.35 7.56
N LEU A 177 15.23 7.15 7.30
CA LEU A 177 15.13 8.61 7.22
C LEU A 177 15.43 9.07 5.80
N SER A 178 14.50 9.77 5.19
CA SER A 178 14.69 10.38 3.88
C SER A 178 15.46 11.70 3.97
N SER A 179 15.90 12.20 2.82
CA SER A 179 16.61 13.48 2.73
C SER A 179 15.82 14.64 3.35
N GLY A 180 16.55 15.49 4.07
CA GLY A 180 16.06 16.71 4.70
C GLY A 180 15.22 16.50 5.96
N VAL A 181 15.10 15.27 6.45
CA VAL A 181 14.56 15.00 7.79
C VAL A 181 15.42 15.69 8.86
N VAL A 182 14.76 16.32 9.84
CA VAL A 182 15.42 16.93 11.01
C VAL A 182 14.78 16.42 12.29
N VAL A 183 15.58 15.78 13.15
CA VAL A 183 15.14 15.36 14.49
C VAL A 183 15.91 16.18 15.52
N SER A 184 15.20 16.99 16.30
CA SER A 184 15.78 17.92 17.28
C SER A 184 15.36 17.52 18.69
N GLY A 185 16.16 16.71 19.40
CA GLY A 185 15.82 16.21 20.74
C GLY A 185 14.62 15.25 20.82
N GLY A 186 14.12 14.76 19.68
CA GLY A 186 13.04 13.79 19.59
C GLY A 186 13.51 12.33 19.50
N ILE A 187 12.58 11.40 19.69
CA ILE A 187 12.81 9.95 19.64
C ILE A 187 12.04 9.37 18.45
N VAL A 188 12.74 8.68 17.55
CA VAL A 188 12.14 7.96 16.42
C VAL A 188 12.55 6.49 16.48
N ARG A 189 11.56 5.61 16.60
CA ARG A 189 11.77 4.16 16.70
C ARG A 189 10.92 3.43 15.69
N ASN A 190 11.53 2.46 15.01
CA ASN A 190 10.86 1.54 14.10
C ASN A 190 9.89 2.29 13.18
N SER A 191 10.37 3.31 12.46
CA SER A 191 9.51 4.22 11.70
C SER A 191 10.12 4.59 10.35
N VAL A 192 9.28 4.98 9.40
CA VAL A 192 9.69 5.47 8.08
C VAL A 192 9.33 6.96 7.98
N LEU A 193 10.34 7.80 7.82
CA LEU A 193 10.19 9.24 7.68
C LEU A 193 10.50 9.66 6.24
N SER A 194 9.49 10.17 5.55
CA SER A 194 9.60 10.74 4.21
C SER A 194 10.31 12.10 4.22
N PRO A 195 10.60 12.70 3.04
CA PRO A 195 11.41 13.92 2.97
C PRO A 195 10.87 15.07 3.83
N HIS A 196 11.79 15.84 4.42
CA HIS A 196 11.51 17.05 5.21
C HIS A 196 10.66 16.88 6.47
N VAL A 197 10.46 15.65 6.95
CA VAL A 197 9.81 15.44 8.24
C VAL A 197 10.62 16.10 9.36
N ARG A 198 9.92 16.78 10.27
CA ARG A 198 10.51 17.37 11.49
C ARG A 198 9.95 16.71 12.73
N VAL A 199 10.82 16.39 13.66
CA VAL A 199 10.46 15.86 14.97
C VAL A 199 11.12 16.73 16.03
N ASP A 200 10.29 17.42 16.81
CA ASP A 200 10.74 18.40 17.80
C ASP A 200 11.06 17.73 19.14
N GLU A 201 11.52 18.53 20.11
CA GLU A 201 12.08 18.02 21.36
C GLU A 201 11.05 17.26 22.18
N GLY A 202 11.48 16.14 22.77
CA GLY A 202 10.61 15.30 23.59
C GLY A 202 9.52 14.55 22.81
N ALA A 203 9.35 14.82 21.51
CA ALA A 203 8.40 14.10 20.67
C ALA A 203 8.84 12.65 20.49
N VAL A 204 7.87 11.74 20.39
CA VAL A 204 8.10 10.30 20.28
C VAL A 204 7.31 9.74 19.11
N VAL A 205 8.01 9.18 18.13
CA VAL A 205 7.44 8.51 16.95
C VAL A 205 7.81 7.04 16.98
N ILE A 206 6.82 6.15 17.07
CA ILE A 206 7.00 4.71 17.20
C ILE A 206 6.14 4.00 16.17
N ASP A 207 6.68 2.99 15.47
CA ASP A 207 5.90 2.13 14.58
C ASP A 207 5.05 2.97 13.60
N SER A 208 5.63 3.95 12.91
CA SER A 208 4.83 4.92 12.13
C SER A 208 5.43 5.27 10.78
N VAL A 209 4.56 5.61 9.83
CA VAL A 209 4.91 6.09 8.50
C VAL A 209 4.50 7.56 8.42
N LEU A 210 5.49 8.46 8.32
CA LEU A 210 5.26 9.90 8.21
C LEU A 210 5.57 10.35 6.79
N PHE A 211 4.58 10.92 6.10
CA PHE A 211 4.74 11.46 4.75
C PHE A 211 5.47 12.81 4.73
N ASP A 212 5.74 13.28 3.51
CA ASP A 212 6.52 14.49 3.23
C ASP A 212 6.06 15.69 4.07
N ASP A 213 7.03 16.47 4.53
CA ASP A 213 6.81 17.76 5.18
C ASP A 213 5.95 17.69 6.48
N VAL A 214 5.73 16.50 7.06
CA VAL A 214 5.08 16.32 8.37
C VAL A 214 5.92 16.91 9.49
N ARG A 215 5.26 17.52 10.48
CA ARG A 215 5.90 18.07 11.67
C ARG A 215 5.28 17.49 12.92
N ILE A 216 6.10 16.93 13.80
CA ILE A 216 5.70 16.40 15.10
C ILE A 216 6.18 17.39 16.16
N GLY A 217 5.25 18.13 16.77
CA GLY A 217 5.52 19.15 17.76
C GLY A 217 6.05 18.60 19.09
N GLU A 218 6.55 19.51 19.92
CA GLU A 218 7.22 19.21 21.19
C GLU A 218 6.39 18.27 22.08
N GLY A 219 7.01 17.21 22.60
CA GLY A 219 6.35 16.26 23.50
C GLY A 219 5.20 15.45 22.89
N ALA A 220 4.86 15.62 21.60
CA ALA A 220 3.81 14.85 20.94
C ALA A 220 4.22 13.38 20.79
N ARG A 221 3.25 12.47 20.93
CA ARG A 221 3.48 11.03 20.87
C ARG A 221 2.62 10.42 19.77
N VAL A 222 3.27 9.76 18.83
CA VAL A 222 2.65 9.12 17.67
C VAL A 222 3.07 7.66 17.65
N LYS A 223 2.09 6.74 17.60
CA LYS A 223 2.33 5.30 17.58
C LYS A 223 1.45 4.59 16.58
N ASN A 224 1.96 3.63 15.81
CA ASN A 224 1.12 2.81 14.90
C ASN A 224 0.29 3.67 13.93
N CYS A 225 0.91 4.71 13.36
CA CYS A 225 0.21 5.73 12.59
C CYS A 225 0.71 5.82 11.14
N ILE A 226 -0.19 6.24 10.26
CA ILE A 226 0.14 6.88 8.99
C ILE A 226 -0.26 8.34 9.08
N ILE A 227 0.70 9.25 8.94
CA ILE A 227 0.42 10.70 8.92
C ILE A 227 0.71 11.21 7.52
N ASP A 228 -0.33 11.72 6.85
CA ASP A 228 -0.25 12.20 5.48
C ASP A 228 0.51 13.54 5.39
N LYS A 229 0.91 13.89 4.17
CA LYS A 229 1.84 14.97 3.85
C LYS A 229 1.40 16.34 4.39
N GLY A 230 2.36 17.08 4.92
CA GLY A 230 2.20 18.46 5.38
C GLY A 230 1.44 18.63 6.70
N VAL A 231 1.03 17.54 7.35
CA VAL A 231 0.34 17.61 8.64
C VAL A 231 1.29 18.11 9.74
N TYR A 232 0.80 19.05 10.55
CA TYR A 232 1.43 19.46 11.79
C TYR A 232 0.68 18.87 12.97
N VAL A 233 1.34 17.99 13.72
CA VAL A 233 0.85 17.45 14.98
C VAL A 233 1.24 18.42 16.11
N PRO A 234 0.28 19.05 16.81
CA PRO A 234 0.59 20.03 17.84
C PRO A 234 1.35 19.45 19.03
N PRO A 235 2.05 20.29 19.81
CA PRO A 235 2.75 19.87 21.02
C PRO A 235 1.86 19.08 21.98
N GLY A 236 2.42 18.04 22.61
CA GLY A 236 1.73 17.20 23.59
C GLY A 236 0.62 16.29 23.05
N THR A 237 0.32 16.34 21.73
CA THR A 237 -0.73 15.51 21.13
C THR A 237 -0.38 14.03 21.21
N ASN A 238 -1.34 13.19 21.62
CA ASN A 238 -1.23 11.74 21.54
C ASN A 238 -2.07 11.20 20.38
N ILE A 239 -1.50 10.31 19.56
CA ILE A 239 -2.18 9.61 18.47
C ILE A 239 -1.69 8.15 18.47
N GLY A 240 -2.62 7.20 18.39
CA GLY A 240 -2.31 5.76 18.34
C GLY A 240 -2.13 5.09 19.71
N PHE A 241 -2.63 5.72 20.76
CA PHE A 241 -2.57 5.21 22.14
C PHE A 241 -3.94 4.80 22.68
N ASP A 242 -5.00 5.49 22.28
CA ASP A 242 -6.38 5.15 22.62
C ASP A 242 -7.20 4.99 21.33
N ARG A 243 -7.62 3.76 21.05
CA ARG A 243 -8.36 3.43 19.83
C ARG A 243 -9.72 4.14 19.79
N TYR A 244 -10.38 4.30 20.92
CA TYR A 244 -11.70 4.92 20.97
C TYR A 244 -11.58 6.41 20.66
N GLU A 245 -10.65 7.11 21.30
CA GLU A 245 -10.41 8.54 21.02
C GLU A 245 -9.94 8.76 19.58
N ASP A 246 -9.03 7.91 19.08
CA ASP A 246 -8.56 8.00 17.71
C ASP A 246 -9.70 7.81 16.69
N GLN A 247 -10.62 6.87 16.94
CA GLN A 247 -11.77 6.63 16.06
C GLN A 247 -12.76 7.80 16.02
N GLN A 248 -12.79 8.65 17.05
CA GLN A 248 -13.61 9.87 17.01
C GLN A 248 -13.02 10.94 16.08
N ARG A 249 -11.70 10.89 15.83
CA ARG A 249 -10.94 11.95 15.14
C ARG A 249 -10.44 11.54 13.77
N PHE A 250 -10.15 10.25 13.60
CA PHE A 250 -9.35 9.70 12.52
C PHE A 250 -9.92 8.37 12.01
N THR A 251 -9.47 7.99 10.82
CA THR A 251 -9.70 6.61 10.36
C THR A 251 -8.75 5.68 11.09
N VAL A 252 -9.29 4.62 11.71
CA VAL A 252 -8.49 3.56 12.33
C VAL A 252 -8.77 2.25 11.63
N SER A 253 -7.72 1.61 11.12
CA SER A 253 -7.82 0.33 10.40
C SER A 253 -8.28 -0.81 11.30
N GLU A 254 -8.53 -1.98 10.69
CA GLU A 254 -8.93 -3.18 11.42
C GLU A 254 -7.86 -3.58 12.45
N ASN A 255 -6.58 -3.58 12.04
CA ASN A 255 -5.45 -3.90 12.92
C ASN A 255 -4.96 -2.71 13.77
N GLY A 256 -5.70 -1.60 13.80
CA GLY A 256 -5.47 -0.48 14.72
C GLY A 256 -4.47 0.57 14.23
N VAL A 257 -4.20 0.63 12.92
CA VAL A 257 -3.37 1.70 12.33
C VAL A 257 -4.21 2.98 12.24
N THR A 258 -3.77 4.05 12.90
CA THR A 258 -4.45 5.34 12.88
C THR A 258 -3.96 6.19 11.71
N VAL A 259 -4.87 6.72 10.90
CA VAL A 259 -4.55 7.52 9.71
C VAL A 259 -4.98 8.97 9.92
N VAL A 260 -4.01 9.88 9.94
CA VAL A 260 -4.25 11.32 9.94
C VAL A 260 -4.24 11.82 8.50
N PRO A 261 -5.39 12.26 7.95
CA PRO A 261 -5.50 12.61 6.55
C PRO A 261 -4.77 13.92 6.23
N LYS A 262 -4.47 14.11 4.94
CA LYS A 262 -3.90 15.36 4.44
C LYS A 262 -4.77 16.55 4.85
N ASP A 263 -4.10 17.67 5.11
CA ASP A 263 -4.75 18.94 5.43
C ASP A 263 -5.61 18.90 6.72
N TYR A 264 -5.53 17.82 7.52
CA TYR A 264 -6.16 17.77 8.84
C TYR A 264 -5.62 18.90 9.71
N ARG A 265 -6.53 19.70 10.26
CA ARG A 265 -6.22 20.77 11.19
C ARG A 265 -6.68 20.31 12.55
N PHE A 266 -5.74 20.24 13.49
CA PHE A 266 -6.06 20.03 14.88
C PHE A 266 -6.70 21.33 15.39
N ASP A 267 -7.92 21.22 15.90
CA ASP A 267 -8.57 22.36 16.54
C ASP A 267 -7.68 22.82 17.71
N SER A 268 -7.31 24.09 17.68
CA SER A 268 -6.67 24.73 18.82
C SER A 268 -7.76 25.01 19.86
N GLU A 269 -7.92 24.17 20.88
CA GLU A 269 -8.52 24.63 22.13
C GLU A 269 -7.43 25.44 22.86
N PHE A 270 -7.55 26.74 23.13
CA PHE A 270 -8.67 27.46 23.74
C PHE A 270 -9.00 28.79 23.04
N ASP A 271 -10.26 29.00 22.67
CA ASP A 271 -10.89 30.33 22.64
C ASP A 271 -12.19 30.22 23.47
N GLU A 272 -12.19 30.77 24.70
CA GLU A 272 -13.34 30.75 25.63
C GLU A 272 -14.54 31.59 25.16
N SER A 273 -14.49 32.19 23.97
CA SER A 273 -15.51 33.15 23.51
C SER A 273 -16.43 32.66 22.38
N ALA A 274 -16.26 31.44 21.85
CA ALA A 274 -17.06 30.97 20.74
C ALA A 274 -18.34 30.22 21.19
N GLU A 275 -19.51 30.84 21.00
CA GLU A 275 -20.80 30.15 21.13
C GLU A 275 -20.90 28.95 20.18
N PRO A 276 -21.54 27.85 20.58
CA PRO A 276 -21.64 26.65 19.76
C PRO A 276 -22.45 26.92 18.48
N PRO A 277 -22.04 26.35 17.32
CA PRO A 277 -22.74 26.58 16.06
C PRO A 277 -24.15 26.00 16.11
N LYS A 278 -25.15 26.86 15.88
CA LYS A 278 -26.55 26.44 15.71
C LYS A 278 -26.68 25.66 14.39
N LEU A 279 -27.05 24.38 14.48
CA LEU A 279 -27.45 23.59 13.33
C LEU A 279 -28.72 24.19 12.69
N SER A 280 -28.56 24.86 11.55
CA SER A 280 -29.67 25.17 10.64
C SER A 280 -29.85 24.02 9.65
N LEU A 281 -30.82 23.15 9.93
CA LEU A 281 -31.39 22.22 8.97
C LEU A 281 -32.19 23.01 7.93
N ASN A 282 -31.65 23.15 6.71
CA ASN A 282 -32.46 23.50 5.54
C ASN A 282 -32.40 22.37 4.51
N ARG A 283 -33.46 21.57 4.51
CA ARG A 283 -33.96 20.84 3.34
C ARG A 283 -34.66 21.84 2.42
N GLN A 284 -34.31 21.84 1.13
CA GLN A 284 -35.20 22.01 -0.05
C GLN A 284 -34.29 22.04 -1.29
N VAL A 285 -34.29 21.01 -2.13
CA VAL A 285 -35.17 20.76 -3.30
C VAL A 285 -35.10 21.89 -4.33
N GLY A 286 -34.53 21.55 -5.49
CA GLY A 286 -34.41 22.36 -6.70
C GLY A 286 -33.48 21.67 -7.68
#